data_AF-A0A8J2SJW8-F1
#
_entry.id   AF-A0A8J2SJW8-F1
#
_cell.length_a   1.000
_cell.length_b   1.000
_cell.length_c   1.000
_cell.angle_alpha   90.00
_cell.angle_beta   90.00
_cell.angle_gamma   90.00
#
_symmetry.space_group_name_H-M   'P 1'
#
loop_
_entity.id
_entity.type
_entity.pdbx_description
1 polymer ?
#
loop_
_entity_poly.entity_id
_entity_poly.type
_entity_poly.pdbx_seq_one_letter_code
_entity_poly.pdbx_strand_id
1 'polypeptide(L)'
;MFHLPGRGTTALTVKSSPPKTAQTATRLGVRAGVLTKRDERGAWQRRYCALVPQTLLFYYDDETSDDARGIIDLEYYGDVQIVRGRTLRLATASDVPLRSFFFQAETEEQAQKWCEALSRERYFVVADERDAYRELQGEFSTTRAQDDESCSKMREASQERNAAASLSEKRAADALEVLRDQALALGLAPRQAAALTTPAAAAREVAHRLHFCGRRRESLERALQALETSQPEPPDAAEKRQSTIAALRAKLASQKQKTAHASTSRLAADARRDAALQTARAARAAVAAAASRRSRAERSAAELVDQKRVLVREVRERRARLDDARRVSSSLEHAADLPAAVAGLSVDDAVERLRRGSAPMVG
;
A
#
# COMPACT_ATOMS: atom_id res chain seq x y z
N MET A 1 -62.69 -40.92 9.03
CA MET A 1 -61.55 -41.46 8.25
C MET A 1 -60.88 -40.27 7.58
N PHE A 2 -59.84 -39.70 8.19
CA PHE A 2 -59.17 -38.48 7.71
C PHE A 2 -57.67 -38.76 7.57
N HIS A 3 -57.15 -38.52 6.37
CA HIS A 3 -55.72 -38.56 6.03
C HIS A 3 -55.00 -37.35 6.63
N LEU A 4 -53.91 -37.58 7.35
CA LEU A 4 -52.95 -36.56 7.76
C LEU A 4 -51.83 -36.49 6.70
N PRO A 5 -51.55 -35.33 6.07
CA PRO A 5 -50.34 -35.15 5.28
C PRO A 5 -49.14 -34.91 6.21
N GLY A 6 -48.00 -35.48 5.78
CA GLY A 6 -46.79 -35.69 6.56
C GLY A 6 -45.98 -34.45 6.91
N ARG A 7 -45.11 -34.67 7.91
CA ARG A 7 -44.11 -33.75 8.48
C ARG A 7 -43.27 -33.08 7.39
N GLY A 8 -43.28 -31.75 7.37
CA GLY A 8 -42.36 -30.94 6.58
C GLY A 8 -40.96 -30.95 7.18
N THR A 9 -39.99 -31.44 6.41
CA THR A 9 -38.56 -31.33 6.69
C THR A 9 -38.13 -29.87 6.51
N THR A 10 -37.77 -29.18 7.59
CA THR A 10 -37.19 -27.82 7.52
C THR A 10 -35.78 -27.89 6.94
N ALA A 11 -35.63 -27.61 5.64
CA ALA A 11 -34.33 -27.43 4.99
C ALA A 11 -33.92 -25.95 5.03
N LEU A 12 -32.91 -25.61 5.83
CA LEU A 12 -32.24 -24.31 5.82
C LEU A 12 -31.40 -24.19 4.54
N THR A 13 -31.83 -23.35 3.59
CA THR A 13 -31.09 -23.06 2.36
C THR A 13 -30.14 -21.87 2.56
N VAL A 14 -28.84 -22.16 2.69
CA VAL A 14 -27.77 -21.15 2.75
C VAL A 14 -27.48 -20.62 1.33
N LYS A 15 -27.94 -19.40 1.04
CA LYS A 15 -28.07 -18.77 -0.30
C LYS A 15 -26.76 -18.34 -1.03
N SER A 16 -25.59 -18.79 -0.60
CA SER A 16 -24.32 -18.55 -1.31
C SER A 16 -23.66 -19.83 -1.86
N SER A 17 -24.34 -20.96 -1.73
CA SER A 17 -23.85 -22.24 -2.23
C SER A 17 -24.01 -22.30 -3.76
N PRO A 18 -23.01 -22.79 -4.52
CA PRO A 18 -23.17 -23.11 -5.95
C PRO A 18 -24.43 -23.96 -6.20
N PRO A 19 -25.03 -23.92 -7.40
CA PRO A 19 -26.14 -24.80 -7.76
C PRO A 19 -25.82 -26.23 -7.37
N LYS A 20 -26.71 -26.91 -6.63
CA LYS A 20 -26.47 -28.26 -6.11
C LYS A 20 -26.71 -29.35 -7.16
N THR A 21 -26.51 -29.03 -8.44
CA THR A 21 -26.64 -29.97 -9.55
C THR A 21 -25.61 -31.09 -9.43
N ALA A 22 -25.92 -32.26 -9.98
CA ALA A 22 -25.01 -33.40 -10.00
C ALA A 22 -23.65 -33.03 -10.63
N GLN A 23 -23.65 -32.29 -11.74
CA GLN A 23 -22.42 -31.82 -12.38
C GLN A 23 -21.58 -30.90 -11.49
N THR A 24 -22.22 -29.98 -10.77
CA THR A 24 -21.50 -29.05 -9.89
C THR A 24 -20.93 -29.80 -8.68
N ALA A 25 -21.69 -30.73 -8.09
CA ALA A 25 -21.24 -31.57 -7.00
C ALA A 25 -20.09 -32.49 -7.43
N THR A 26 -20.11 -33.04 -8.65
CA THR A 26 -19.00 -33.81 -9.22
C THR A 26 -17.76 -32.96 -9.42
N ARG A 27 -17.90 -31.74 -9.95
CA ARG A 27 -16.76 -30.84 -10.20
C ARG A 27 -16.09 -30.38 -8.91
N LEU A 28 -16.87 -30.15 -7.87
CA LEU A 28 -16.36 -29.74 -6.55
C LEU A 28 -15.96 -30.95 -5.69
N GLY A 29 -16.45 -32.14 -6.04
CA GLY A 29 -16.33 -33.35 -5.26
C GLY A 29 -14.97 -34.02 -5.36
N VAL A 30 -14.61 -34.73 -4.30
CA VAL A 30 -13.42 -35.59 -4.27
C VAL A 30 -13.68 -36.88 -5.05
N ARG A 31 -14.93 -37.35 -5.05
CA ARG A 31 -15.34 -38.58 -5.74
C ARG A 31 -16.78 -38.50 -6.20
N ALA A 32 -17.07 -38.97 -7.42
CA ALA A 32 -18.43 -39.15 -7.91
C ALA A 32 -18.58 -40.47 -8.68
N GLY A 33 -19.81 -40.96 -8.77
CA GLY A 33 -20.13 -42.17 -9.53
C GLY A 33 -21.43 -42.84 -9.06
N VAL A 34 -21.86 -43.83 -9.83
CA VAL A 34 -23.11 -44.55 -9.56
C VAL A 34 -22.94 -45.56 -8.43
N LEU A 35 -23.90 -45.58 -7.51
CA LEU A 35 -24.07 -46.59 -6.46
C LEU A 35 -25.55 -46.97 -6.37
N THR A 36 -25.84 -48.19 -5.92
CA THR A 36 -27.21 -48.59 -5.62
C THR A 36 -27.49 -48.34 -4.14
N LYS A 37 -28.33 -47.35 -3.83
CA LYS A 37 -28.67 -46.97 -2.46
C LYS A 37 -29.89 -47.74 -1.96
N ARG A 38 -29.85 -48.22 -0.71
CA ARG A 38 -31.02 -48.79 -0.04
C ARG A 38 -31.93 -47.68 0.51
N ASP A 39 -33.22 -47.77 0.24
CA ASP A 39 -34.24 -46.89 0.81
C ASP A 39 -34.70 -47.38 2.20
N GLU A 40 -35.60 -46.61 2.83
CA GLU A 40 -36.14 -46.93 4.16
C GLU A 40 -36.99 -48.20 4.18
N ARG A 41 -37.60 -48.56 3.04
CA ARG A 41 -38.39 -49.78 2.87
C ARG A 41 -37.52 -50.99 2.53
N GLY A 42 -36.21 -50.78 2.41
CA GLY A 42 -35.23 -51.79 2.11
C GLY A 42 -35.02 -52.08 0.63
N ALA A 43 -35.69 -51.35 -0.27
CA ALA A 43 -35.53 -51.49 -1.72
C ALA A 43 -34.25 -50.79 -2.20
N TRP A 44 -33.65 -51.34 -3.25
CA TRP A 44 -32.39 -50.87 -3.81
C TRP A 44 -32.66 -50.02 -5.04
N GLN A 45 -32.11 -48.80 -5.07
CA GLN A 45 -32.32 -47.82 -6.13
C GLN A 45 -30.98 -47.32 -6.65
N ARG A 46 -30.80 -47.32 -7.97
CA ARG A 46 -29.63 -46.75 -8.61
C ARG A 46 -29.61 -45.24 -8.41
N ARG A 47 -28.49 -44.70 -7.93
CA ARG A 47 -28.29 -43.27 -7.65
C ARG A 47 -26.91 -42.84 -8.10
N TYR A 48 -26.82 -41.66 -8.70
CA TYR A 48 -25.52 -41.02 -8.91
C TYR A 48 -25.11 -40.33 -7.61
N CYS A 49 -23.94 -40.64 -7.07
CA CYS A 49 -23.46 -40.13 -5.79
C CYS A 49 -22.24 -39.22 -5.99
N ALA A 50 -22.15 -38.14 -5.22
CA ALA A 50 -21.01 -37.22 -5.25
C ALA A 50 -20.59 -36.84 -3.82
N LEU A 51 -19.35 -37.12 -3.46
CA LEU A 51 -18.70 -36.75 -2.20
C LEU A 51 -18.08 -35.37 -2.34
N VAL A 52 -18.71 -34.36 -1.75
CA VAL A 52 -18.30 -32.96 -1.81
C VAL A 52 -17.42 -32.63 -0.59
N PRO A 53 -16.44 -31.72 -0.70
CA PRO A 53 -15.68 -31.20 0.44
C PRO A 53 -16.61 -30.69 1.55
N GLN A 54 -16.15 -30.78 2.80
CA GLN A 54 -16.92 -30.47 4.02
C GLN A 54 -17.98 -31.53 4.37
N THR A 55 -17.58 -32.80 4.40
CA THR A 55 -18.36 -33.93 4.96
C THR A 55 -19.72 -34.20 4.32
N LEU A 56 -20.06 -33.69 3.13
CA LEU A 56 -21.37 -33.94 2.52
C LEU A 56 -21.32 -34.98 1.39
N LEU A 57 -22.16 -36.01 1.49
CA LEU A 57 -22.44 -36.95 0.40
C LEU A 57 -23.80 -36.66 -0.23
N PHE A 58 -23.79 -36.22 -1.48
CA PHE A 58 -24.99 -35.98 -2.27
C PHE A 58 -25.36 -37.23 -3.07
N TYR A 59 -26.65 -37.46 -3.28
CA TYR A 59 -27.12 -38.46 -4.23
C TYR A 59 -28.30 -37.96 -5.07
N TYR A 60 -28.31 -38.38 -6.34
CA TYR A 60 -29.16 -37.90 -7.42
C TYR A 60 -29.83 -39.07 -8.13
N ASP A 61 -30.82 -38.80 -8.98
CA ASP A 61 -31.37 -39.83 -9.88
C ASP A 61 -30.31 -40.26 -10.91
N ASP A 62 -29.63 -39.29 -11.50
CA ASP A 62 -28.59 -39.46 -12.50
C ASP A 62 -27.54 -38.32 -12.44
N GLU A 63 -26.55 -38.38 -13.32
CA GLU A 63 -25.44 -37.40 -13.41
C GLU A 63 -25.86 -36.04 -14.00
N THR A 64 -27.03 -35.97 -14.63
CA THR A 64 -27.59 -34.76 -15.24
C THR A 64 -28.64 -34.07 -14.37
N SER A 65 -28.92 -34.64 -13.19
CA SER A 65 -29.98 -34.14 -12.31
C SER A 65 -29.64 -32.75 -11.76
N ASP A 66 -30.59 -31.83 -11.88
CA ASP A 66 -30.46 -30.47 -11.36
C ASP A 66 -30.57 -30.42 -9.82
N ASP A 67 -31.31 -31.36 -9.23
CA ASP A 67 -31.56 -31.42 -7.79
C ASP A 67 -31.12 -32.74 -7.15
N ALA A 68 -30.55 -32.62 -5.95
CA ALA A 68 -30.19 -33.78 -5.15
C ALA A 68 -31.44 -34.44 -4.55
N ARG A 69 -31.55 -35.77 -4.69
CA ARG A 69 -32.56 -36.57 -3.99
C ARG A 69 -32.33 -36.61 -2.48
N GLY A 70 -31.11 -36.38 -2.05
CA GLY A 70 -30.81 -36.14 -0.65
C GLY A 70 -29.33 -35.90 -0.40
N ILE A 71 -29.05 -35.49 0.82
CA ILE A 71 -27.73 -35.13 1.31
C ILE A 71 -27.52 -35.88 2.62
N ILE A 72 -26.37 -36.52 2.75
CA ILE A 72 -25.93 -37.17 3.99
C ILE A 72 -24.78 -36.34 4.52
N ASP A 73 -24.95 -35.80 5.71
CA ASP A 73 -23.88 -35.16 6.45
C ASP A 73 -23.05 -36.23 7.16
N LEU A 74 -21.88 -36.52 6.61
CA LEU A 74 -20.93 -37.53 7.07
C LEU A 74 -20.22 -37.15 8.37
N GLU A 75 -20.43 -35.94 8.92
CA GLU A 75 -19.91 -35.57 10.24
C GLU A 75 -20.39 -36.55 11.32
N TYR A 76 -21.63 -37.01 11.22
CA TYR A 76 -22.22 -37.98 12.15
C TYR A 76 -21.95 -39.44 11.78
N TYR A 77 -21.54 -39.71 10.53
CA TYR A 77 -21.32 -41.07 10.01
C TYR A 77 -19.83 -41.40 9.96
N GLY A 78 -19.24 -41.49 11.16
CA GLY A 78 -17.83 -41.83 11.34
C GLY A 78 -17.49 -43.30 10.99
N ASP A 79 -18.44 -44.22 11.19
CA ASP A 79 -18.27 -45.67 10.99
C ASP A 79 -18.65 -46.07 9.55
N VAL A 80 -17.64 -46.15 8.68
CA VAL A 80 -17.78 -46.57 7.28
C VAL A 80 -17.15 -47.94 7.10
N GLN A 81 -17.95 -48.94 6.71
CA GLN A 81 -17.49 -50.32 6.57
C GLN A 81 -18.01 -50.96 5.28
N ILE A 82 -17.22 -51.88 4.71
CA ILE A 82 -17.69 -52.77 3.64
C ILE A 82 -18.27 -54.03 4.28
N VAL A 83 -19.56 -54.24 4.06
CA VAL A 83 -20.35 -55.39 4.49
C VAL A 83 -20.66 -56.23 3.25
N ARG A 84 -20.55 -57.56 3.35
CA ARG A 84 -20.87 -58.50 2.25
C ARG A 84 -20.15 -58.18 0.92
N GLY A 85 -18.86 -57.83 0.99
CA GLY A 85 -17.94 -57.61 -0.14
C GLY A 85 -18.15 -56.33 -0.96
N ARG A 86 -19.40 -55.99 -1.28
CA ARG A 86 -19.75 -54.85 -2.17
C ARG A 86 -20.67 -53.82 -1.55
N THR A 87 -21.12 -54.02 -0.31
CA THR A 87 -22.10 -53.12 0.33
C THR A 87 -21.44 -52.24 1.37
N LEU A 88 -21.36 -50.93 1.12
CA LEU A 88 -20.95 -49.94 2.08
C LEU A 88 -22.06 -49.72 3.11
N ARG A 89 -21.71 -49.72 4.39
CA ARG A 89 -22.55 -49.27 5.50
C ARG A 89 -21.97 -47.98 6.05
N LEU A 90 -22.80 -46.94 6.12
CA LEU A 90 -22.51 -45.71 6.85
C LEU A 90 -23.35 -45.74 8.13
N ALA A 91 -22.68 -45.80 9.28
CA ALA A 91 -23.32 -45.80 10.58
C ALA A 91 -22.79 -44.68 11.47
N THR A 92 -23.63 -44.25 12.39
CA THR A 92 -23.25 -43.34 13.47
C THR A 92 -22.65 -44.13 14.62
N ALA A 93 -22.04 -43.43 15.58
CA ALA A 93 -21.59 -44.05 16.81
C ALA A 93 -22.78 -44.65 17.59
N SER A 94 -22.51 -45.66 18.43
CA SER A 94 -23.51 -46.47 19.13
C SER A 94 -24.47 -45.67 20.02
N ASP A 95 -24.04 -44.49 20.44
CA ASP A 95 -24.73 -43.55 21.32
C ASP A 95 -25.66 -42.58 20.57
N VAL A 96 -25.54 -42.49 19.24
CA VAL A 96 -26.35 -41.60 18.40
C VAL A 96 -27.39 -42.44 17.63
N PRO A 97 -28.70 -42.34 17.94
CA PRO A 97 -29.73 -43.18 17.36
C PRO A 97 -30.18 -42.70 15.96
N LEU A 98 -29.21 -42.46 15.07
CA LEU A 98 -29.48 -42.13 13.68
C LEU A 98 -29.49 -43.40 12.82
N ARG A 99 -30.27 -43.37 11.74
CA ARG A 99 -30.40 -44.52 10.83
C ARG A 99 -29.09 -44.79 10.12
N SER A 100 -28.76 -46.06 9.85
CA SER A 100 -27.64 -46.38 8.96
C SER A 100 -28.04 -46.27 7.49
N PHE A 101 -27.08 -45.90 6.64
CA PHE A 101 -27.25 -45.93 5.19
C PHE A 101 -26.48 -47.09 4.57
N PHE A 102 -27.04 -47.66 3.50
CA PHE A 102 -26.43 -48.75 2.77
C PHE A 102 -26.32 -48.39 1.29
N PHE A 103 -25.14 -48.60 0.73
CA PHE A 103 -24.85 -48.41 -0.69
C PHE A 103 -24.17 -49.64 -1.23
N GLN A 104 -24.56 -50.10 -2.41
CA GLN A 104 -23.95 -51.24 -3.07
C GLN A 104 -23.22 -50.76 -4.32
N ALA A 105 -21.93 -51.10 -4.39
CA ALA A 105 -21.10 -50.88 -5.56
C ALA A 105 -21.24 -52.04 -6.57
N GLU A 106 -20.92 -51.78 -7.83
CA GLU A 106 -20.94 -52.79 -8.89
C GLU A 106 -19.84 -53.85 -8.67
N THR A 107 -18.65 -53.39 -8.25
CA THR A 107 -17.47 -54.23 -7.98
C THR A 107 -16.93 -54.02 -6.55
N GLU A 108 -16.18 -55.00 -6.05
CA GLU A 108 -15.50 -54.89 -4.74
C GLU A 108 -14.44 -53.80 -4.74
N GLU A 109 -13.71 -53.64 -5.86
CA GLU A 109 -12.75 -52.56 -6.04
C GLU A 109 -13.44 -51.17 -5.96
N GLN A 110 -14.61 -51.03 -6.58
CA GLN A 110 -15.38 -49.80 -6.50
C GLN A 110 -15.83 -49.52 -5.05
N ALA A 111 -16.28 -50.55 -4.31
CA ALA A 111 -16.62 -50.43 -2.89
C ALA A 111 -15.41 -49.99 -2.07
N GLN A 112 -14.23 -50.59 -2.28
CA GLN A 112 -13.00 -50.24 -1.58
C GLN A 112 -12.62 -48.77 -1.78
N LYS A 113 -12.62 -48.30 -3.03
CA LYS A 113 -12.30 -46.90 -3.34
C LYS A 113 -13.30 -45.91 -2.73
N TRP A 114 -14.59 -46.26 -2.67
CA TRP A 114 -15.58 -45.43 -1.98
C TRP A 114 -15.41 -45.43 -0.46
N CYS A 115 -15.10 -46.59 0.14
CA CYS A 115 -14.81 -46.70 1.57
C CYS A 115 -13.60 -45.82 1.96
N GLU A 116 -12.55 -45.84 1.16
CA GLU A 116 -11.35 -45.02 1.35
C GLU A 116 -11.66 -43.52 1.25
N ALA A 117 -12.36 -43.10 0.20
CA ALA A 117 -12.75 -41.70 0.01
C ALA A 117 -13.63 -41.18 1.16
N LEU A 118 -14.63 -41.97 1.57
CA LEU A 118 -15.54 -41.61 2.67
C LEU A 118 -14.85 -41.59 4.04
N SER A 119 -13.78 -42.37 4.23
CA SER A 119 -13.08 -42.45 5.52
C SER A 119 -11.93 -41.43 5.63
N ARG A 120 -11.11 -41.29 4.58
CA ARG A 120 -9.84 -40.55 4.59
C ARG A 120 -9.93 -39.18 3.93
N GLU A 121 -10.57 -39.11 2.76
CA GLU A 121 -10.47 -37.92 1.90
C GLU A 121 -11.47 -36.82 2.30
N ARG A 122 -12.41 -37.11 3.19
CA ARG A 122 -13.42 -36.15 3.71
C ARG A 122 -12.84 -34.93 4.45
N TYR A 123 -11.54 -34.94 4.81
CA TYR A 123 -10.85 -33.82 5.51
C TYR A 123 -9.73 -33.15 4.72
N PHE A 124 -9.44 -33.58 3.49
CA PHE A 124 -8.24 -33.14 2.77
C PHE A 124 -8.28 -31.64 2.41
N VAL A 125 -9.44 -31.11 2.03
CA VAL A 125 -9.63 -29.69 1.66
C VAL A 125 -9.42 -28.73 2.84
N VAL A 126 -9.67 -29.16 4.08
CA VAL A 126 -9.42 -28.35 5.28
C VAL A 126 -7.92 -28.17 5.54
N ALA A 127 -7.11 -29.15 5.16
CA ALA A 127 -5.65 -29.04 5.27
C ALA A 127 -5.10 -28.00 4.28
N ASP A 128 -5.55 -28.04 3.02
CA ASP A 128 -5.13 -27.10 1.98
C ASP A 128 -5.51 -25.64 2.30
N GLU A 129 -6.74 -25.40 2.78
CA GLU A 129 -7.15 -24.04 3.17
C GLU A 129 -6.31 -23.51 4.34
N ARG A 130 -6.05 -24.34 5.35
CA ARG A 130 -5.24 -23.94 6.51
C ARG A 130 -3.81 -23.61 6.12
N ASP A 131 -3.22 -24.37 5.21
CA ASP A 131 -1.85 -24.14 4.76
C ASP A 131 -1.76 -22.90 3.85
N ALA A 132 -2.78 -22.65 3.01
CA ALA A 132 -2.91 -21.39 2.27
C ALA A 132 -3.01 -20.18 3.21
N TYR A 133 -3.78 -20.26 4.30
CA TYR A 133 -3.85 -19.18 5.29
C TYR A 133 -2.51 -18.94 6.01
N ARG A 134 -1.74 -20.00 6.29
CA ARG A 134 -0.41 -19.88 6.89
C ARG A 134 0.58 -19.19 5.95
N GLU A 135 0.56 -19.56 4.67
CA GLU A 135 1.38 -18.91 3.64
C GLU A 135 1.05 -17.42 3.54
N LEU A 136 -0.23 -17.09 3.46
CA LEU A 136 -0.72 -15.70 3.42
C LEU A 136 -0.28 -14.91 4.67
N GLN A 137 -0.35 -15.50 5.87
CA GLN A 137 0.15 -14.89 7.10
C GLN A 137 1.67 -14.65 7.07
N GLY A 138 2.43 -15.57 6.47
CA GLY A 138 3.87 -15.43 6.25
C GLY A 138 4.20 -14.27 5.30
N GLU A 139 3.46 -14.14 4.20
CA GLU A 139 3.61 -13.03 3.24
C GLU A 139 3.30 -11.67 3.88
N PHE A 140 2.22 -11.57 4.66
CA PHE A 140 1.90 -10.32 5.37
C PHE A 140 2.96 -9.94 6.40
N SER A 141 3.50 -10.92 7.12
CA SER A 141 4.58 -10.68 8.09
C SER A 141 5.85 -10.20 7.42
N THR A 142 6.18 -10.78 6.26
CA THR A 142 7.36 -10.39 5.46
C THR A 142 7.19 -8.98 4.88
N THR A 143 6.03 -8.69 4.28
CA THR A 143 5.71 -7.36 3.74
C THR A 143 5.79 -6.30 4.84
N ARG A 144 5.21 -6.57 6.01
CA ARG A 144 5.27 -5.64 7.15
C ARG A 144 6.70 -5.40 7.63
N ALA A 145 7.54 -6.43 7.70
CA ALA A 145 8.94 -6.28 8.06
C ALA A 145 9.72 -5.41 7.05
N GLN A 146 9.45 -5.58 5.76
CA GLN A 146 10.03 -4.74 4.70
C GLN A 146 9.58 -3.28 4.78
N ASP A 147 8.30 -3.04 5.08
CA ASP A 147 7.75 -1.70 5.27
C ASP A 147 8.36 -1.01 6.51
N ASP A 148 8.53 -1.74 7.61
CA ASP A 148 9.18 -1.25 8.82
C ASP A 148 10.67 -0.91 8.56
N GLU A 149 11.39 -1.76 7.82
CA GLU A 149 12.77 -1.49 7.40
C GLU A 149 12.87 -0.25 6.49
N SER A 150 11.97 -0.12 5.52
CA SER A 150 11.87 1.04 4.63
C SER A 150 11.59 2.33 5.41
N CYS A 151 10.68 2.29 6.38
CA CYS A 151 10.39 3.41 7.27
C CYS A 151 11.61 3.79 8.13
N SER A 152 12.37 2.81 8.62
CA SER A 152 13.62 3.06 9.36
C SER A 152 14.65 3.79 8.49
N LYS A 153 14.92 3.28 7.29
CA LYS A 153 15.85 3.89 6.33
C LYS A 153 15.45 5.32 5.97
N MET A 154 14.15 5.58 5.79
CA MET A 154 13.66 6.95 5.54
C MET A 154 13.89 7.89 6.72
N ARG A 155 13.72 7.41 7.97
CA ARG A 155 13.98 8.20 9.18
C ARG A 155 15.46 8.51 9.33
N GLU A 156 16.34 7.53 9.16
CA GLU A 156 17.79 7.71 9.18
C GLU A 156 18.24 8.73 8.13
N ALA A 157 17.82 8.58 6.87
CA ALA A 157 18.12 9.54 5.81
C ALA A 157 17.55 10.94 6.08
N SER A 158 16.46 11.06 6.84
CA SER A 158 15.94 12.36 7.28
C SER A 158 16.79 12.98 8.40
N GLN A 159 17.26 12.16 9.35
CA GLN A 159 18.15 12.60 10.44
C GLN A 159 19.50 13.09 9.89
N GLU A 160 20.10 12.35 8.95
CA GLU A 160 21.34 12.75 8.28
C GLU A 160 21.19 14.10 7.56
N ARG A 161 20.08 14.30 6.85
CA ARG A 161 19.78 15.58 6.18
C ARG A 161 19.64 16.73 7.18
N ASN A 162 18.97 16.50 8.31
CA ASN A 162 18.83 17.50 9.37
C ASN A 162 20.18 17.83 10.03
N ALA A 163 21.03 16.82 10.25
CA ALA A 163 22.38 17.01 10.78
C ALA A 163 23.25 17.83 9.80
N ALA A 164 23.19 17.51 8.50
CA ALA A 164 23.91 18.27 7.47
C ALA A 164 23.43 19.72 7.36
N ALA A 165 22.13 19.97 7.48
CA ALA A 165 21.56 21.32 7.49
C ALA A 165 22.04 22.12 8.72
N SER A 166 21.97 21.54 9.91
CA SER A 166 22.46 22.15 11.15
C SER A 166 23.96 22.49 11.08
N LEU A 167 24.78 21.60 10.53
CA LEU A 167 26.21 21.86 10.30
C LEU A 167 26.43 23.01 9.30
N SER A 168 25.64 23.08 8.23
CA SER A 168 25.72 24.19 7.27
C SER A 168 25.32 25.52 7.89
N GLU A 169 24.33 25.54 8.77
CA GLU A 169 23.91 26.75 9.50
C GLU A 169 25.01 27.24 10.43
N LYS A 170 25.63 26.35 11.20
CA LYS A 170 26.79 26.68 12.05
C LYS A 170 27.94 27.28 11.24
N ARG A 171 28.32 26.64 10.12
CA ARG A 171 29.38 27.17 9.24
C ARG A 171 29.04 28.55 8.66
N ALA A 172 27.78 28.82 8.36
CA ALA A 172 27.34 30.12 7.88
C ALA A 172 27.41 31.19 8.99
N ALA A 173 27.09 30.82 10.24
CA ALA A 173 27.25 31.68 11.42
C ALA A 173 28.74 32.01 11.66
N ASP A 174 29.61 31.00 11.68
CA ASP A 174 31.06 31.20 11.86
C ASP A 174 31.65 32.11 10.78
N ALA A 175 31.23 31.91 9.51
CA ALA A 175 31.65 32.77 8.41
C ALA A 175 31.16 34.21 8.56
N LEU A 176 29.97 34.42 9.13
CA LEU A 176 29.44 35.76 9.40
C LEU A 176 30.27 36.48 10.46
N GLU A 177 30.64 35.81 11.55
CA GLU A 177 31.50 36.40 12.59
C GLU A 177 32.86 36.82 12.03
N VAL A 178 33.52 35.92 11.28
CA VAL A 178 34.80 36.22 10.63
C VAL A 178 34.71 37.43 9.70
N LEU A 179 33.60 37.57 8.95
CA LEU A 179 33.40 38.72 8.05
C LEU A 179 33.12 40.02 8.83
N ARG A 180 32.43 39.95 9.97
CA ARG A 180 32.22 41.12 10.85
C ARG A 180 33.54 41.59 11.45
N ASP A 181 34.39 40.68 11.91
CA ASP A 181 35.72 41.01 12.45
C ASP A 181 36.62 41.63 11.38
N GLN A 182 36.58 41.12 10.15
CA GLN A 182 37.28 41.73 9.02
C GLN A 182 36.77 43.14 8.72
N ALA A 183 35.44 43.35 8.75
CA ALA A 183 34.87 44.66 8.52
C ALA A 183 35.29 45.66 9.61
N LEU A 184 35.32 45.24 10.88
CA LEU A 184 35.85 46.02 12.01
C LEU A 184 37.32 46.39 11.80
N ALA A 185 38.17 45.44 11.42
CA ALA A 185 39.60 45.68 11.13
C ALA A 185 39.81 46.69 9.98
N LEU A 186 38.87 46.74 9.04
CA LEU A 186 38.85 47.71 7.94
C LEU A 186 38.21 49.07 8.31
N GLY A 187 37.87 49.27 9.59
CA GLY A 187 37.37 50.52 10.13
C GLY A 187 35.86 50.72 10.01
N LEU A 188 35.08 49.64 9.84
CA LEU A 188 33.63 49.70 10.01
C LEU A 188 33.28 49.92 11.48
N ALA A 189 32.29 50.76 11.77
CA ALA A 189 31.85 50.98 13.15
C ALA A 189 31.20 49.71 13.73
N PRO A 190 31.37 49.40 15.03
CA PRO A 190 30.81 48.19 15.63
C PRO A 190 29.31 48.00 15.46
N ARG A 191 28.54 49.09 15.54
CA ARG A 191 27.08 49.07 15.29
C ARG A 191 26.73 48.66 13.86
N GLN A 192 27.53 49.09 12.88
CA GLN A 192 27.32 48.75 11.48
C GLN A 192 27.75 47.31 11.19
N ALA A 193 28.84 46.83 11.82
CA ALA A 193 29.24 45.43 11.72
C ALA A 193 28.18 44.49 12.31
N ALA A 194 27.62 44.83 13.48
CA ALA A 194 26.54 44.07 14.10
C ALA A 194 25.26 44.01 13.25
N ALA A 195 24.97 45.06 12.48
CA ALA A 195 23.82 45.11 11.57
C ALA A 195 23.93 44.16 10.37
N LEU A 196 25.11 43.60 10.10
CA LEU A 196 25.31 42.62 9.03
C LEU A 196 24.74 41.27 9.48
N THR A 197 23.51 40.94 9.10
CA THR A 197 22.82 39.71 9.54
C THR A 197 23.07 38.50 8.66
N THR A 198 23.64 38.68 7.47
CA THR A 198 23.88 37.60 6.50
C THR A 198 25.32 37.61 5.99
N PRO A 199 25.93 36.44 5.72
CA PRO A 199 27.29 36.35 5.18
C PRO A 199 27.44 37.11 3.85
N ALA A 200 26.41 37.11 3.00
CA ALA A 200 26.43 37.81 1.73
C ALA A 200 26.49 39.33 1.89
N ALA A 201 25.73 39.90 2.84
CA ALA A 201 25.80 41.33 3.13
C ALA A 201 27.16 41.71 3.73
N ALA A 202 27.68 40.91 4.66
CA ALA A 202 28.98 41.14 5.27
C ALA A 202 30.13 41.08 4.25
N ALA A 203 30.13 40.10 3.36
CA ALA A 203 31.14 39.99 2.30
C ALA A 203 31.11 41.19 1.35
N ARG A 204 29.93 41.71 0.99
CA ARG A 204 29.81 42.92 0.16
C ARG A 204 30.41 44.15 0.86
N GLU A 205 30.15 44.32 2.14
CA GLU A 205 30.70 45.44 2.91
C GLU A 205 32.22 45.34 3.03
N VAL A 206 32.76 44.16 3.34
CA VAL A 206 34.21 43.91 3.37
C VAL A 206 34.85 44.24 2.01
N ALA A 207 34.23 43.81 0.91
CA ALA A 207 34.71 44.11 -0.44
C ALA A 207 34.73 45.62 -0.73
N HIS A 208 33.67 46.33 -0.36
CA HIS A 208 33.57 47.79 -0.51
C HIS A 208 34.67 48.51 0.31
N ARG A 209 34.91 48.07 1.54
CA ARG A 209 35.94 48.64 2.42
C ARG A 209 37.35 48.40 1.91
N LEU A 210 37.64 47.19 1.43
CA LEU A 210 38.92 46.89 0.79
C LEU A 210 39.19 47.79 -0.42
N HIS A 211 38.16 48.02 -1.25
CA HIS A 211 38.27 48.94 -2.38
C HIS A 211 38.60 50.37 -1.92
N PHE A 212 37.93 50.87 -0.88
CA PHE A 212 38.24 52.18 -0.29
C PHE A 212 39.67 52.27 0.26
N CYS A 213 40.12 51.25 1.00
CA CYS A 213 41.49 51.17 1.51
C CYS A 213 42.53 51.14 0.37
N GLY A 214 42.23 50.44 -0.73
CA GLY A 214 43.06 50.43 -1.94
C GLY A 214 43.22 51.83 -2.54
N ARG A 215 42.11 52.55 -2.77
CA ARG A 215 42.14 53.94 -3.27
C ARG A 215 42.91 54.89 -2.34
N ARG A 216 42.74 54.74 -1.02
CA ARG A 216 43.47 55.53 -0.03
C ARG A 216 44.98 55.24 -0.06
N ARG A 217 45.36 53.98 -0.22
CA ARG A 217 46.76 53.56 -0.38
C ARG A 217 47.39 54.22 -1.60
N GLU A 218 46.72 54.14 -2.76
CA GLU A 218 47.19 54.79 -3.98
C GLU A 218 47.32 56.31 -3.83
N SER A 219 46.37 56.95 -3.14
CA SER A 219 46.45 58.38 -2.85
C SER A 219 47.64 58.74 -1.96
N LEU A 220 47.97 57.91 -0.96
CA LEU A 220 49.14 58.10 -0.10
C LEU A 220 50.44 57.89 -0.88
N GLU A 221 50.49 56.90 -1.79
CA GLU A 221 51.64 56.65 -2.66
C GLU A 221 51.89 57.83 -3.60
N ARG A 222 50.84 58.38 -4.23
CA ARG A 222 50.95 59.58 -5.07
C ARG A 222 51.42 60.80 -4.27
N ALA A 223 50.88 61.02 -3.07
CA ALA A 223 51.28 62.14 -2.22
C ALA A 223 52.75 62.01 -1.78
N LEU A 224 53.18 60.79 -1.42
CA LEU A 224 54.57 60.50 -1.08
C LEU A 224 55.50 60.73 -2.28
N GLN A 225 55.15 60.23 -3.46
CA GLN A 225 55.92 60.42 -4.68
C GLN A 225 56.04 61.90 -5.05
N ALA A 226 54.96 62.68 -4.97
CA ALA A 226 54.99 64.12 -5.22
C ALA A 226 55.88 64.87 -4.23
N LEU A 227 55.87 64.47 -2.95
CA LEU A 227 56.75 65.02 -1.92
C LEU A 227 58.20 64.56 -2.08
N GLU A 228 58.50 63.45 -2.73
CA GLU A 228 59.86 63.00 -3.01
C GLU A 228 60.45 63.69 -4.25
N THR A 229 59.61 64.01 -5.24
CA THR A 229 60.04 64.65 -6.50
C THR A 229 60.07 66.18 -6.47
N SER A 230 59.51 66.84 -5.43
CA SER A 230 59.58 68.30 -5.33
C SER A 230 61.02 68.80 -5.12
N GLN A 231 61.33 69.98 -5.66
CA GLN A 231 62.66 70.60 -5.58
C GLN A 231 63.13 70.84 -4.12
N PRO A 232 64.46 70.91 -3.88
CA PRO A 232 65.01 71.15 -2.55
C PRO A 232 64.57 72.52 -2.01
N GLU A 233 63.92 72.52 -0.87
CA GLU A 233 63.55 73.73 -0.12
C GLU A 233 64.70 74.16 0.82
N PRO A 234 64.71 75.41 1.32
CA PRO A 234 65.65 75.87 2.33
C PRO A 234 65.73 74.93 3.56
N PRO A 235 66.87 74.90 4.27
CA PRO A 235 67.19 73.87 5.28
C PRO A 235 66.10 73.68 6.36
N ASP A 236 65.46 74.76 6.83
CA ASP A 236 64.38 74.70 7.84
C ASP A 236 63.10 74.02 7.32
N ALA A 237 62.84 74.06 6.01
CA ALA A 237 61.70 73.39 5.39
C ALA A 237 62.02 71.93 5.04
N ALA A 238 63.31 71.60 4.84
CA ALA A 238 63.77 70.24 4.57
C ALA A 238 63.47 69.29 5.73
N GLU A 239 63.65 69.72 6.98
CA GLU A 239 63.36 68.90 8.17
C GLU A 239 61.85 68.62 8.32
N LYS A 240 61.00 69.64 8.13
CA LYS A 240 59.54 69.47 8.12
C LYS A 240 59.07 68.55 7.00
N ARG A 241 59.69 68.64 5.82
CA ARG A 241 59.43 67.73 4.69
C ARG A 241 59.84 66.29 5.02
N GLN A 242 61.02 66.07 5.59
CA GLN A 242 61.47 64.73 6.01
C GLN A 242 60.55 64.12 7.08
N SER A 243 60.13 64.90 8.08
CA SER A 243 59.14 64.46 9.07
C SER A 243 57.80 64.07 8.42
N THR A 244 57.34 64.87 7.45
CA THR A 244 56.11 64.58 6.70
C THR A 244 56.23 63.31 5.86
N ILE A 245 57.35 63.11 5.17
CA ILE A 245 57.64 61.89 4.39
C ILE A 245 57.67 60.67 5.32
N ALA A 246 58.35 60.75 6.46
CA ALA A 246 58.39 59.67 7.44
C ALA A 246 56.97 59.31 7.96
N ALA A 247 56.16 60.31 8.28
CA ALA A 247 54.77 60.12 8.69
C ALA A 247 53.91 59.48 7.57
N LEU A 248 54.10 59.86 6.31
CA LEU A 248 53.42 59.24 5.17
C LEU A 248 53.87 57.80 4.93
N ARG A 249 55.18 57.50 5.05
CA ARG A 249 55.70 56.12 4.97
C ARG A 249 55.11 55.24 6.06
N ALA A 250 55.04 55.72 7.30
CA ALA A 250 54.41 54.99 8.40
C ALA A 250 52.92 54.73 8.15
N LYS A 251 52.17 55.76 7.67
CA LYS A 251 50.76 55.61 7.29
C LYS A 251 50.57 54.62 6.14
N LEU A 252 51.44 54.66 5.14
CA LEU A 252 51.40 53.76 3.99
C LEU A 252 51.71 52.31 4.40
N ALA A 253 52.73 52.10 5.23
CA ALA A 253 53.08 50.78 5.76
C ALA A 253 51.92 50.18 6.58
N SER A 254 51.33 50.96 7.49
CA SER A 254 50.15 50.55 8.25
C SER A 254 48.97 50.19 7.34
N GLN A 255 48.72 50.97 6.28
CA GLN A 255 47.67 50.63 5.31
C GLN A 255 47.98 49.40 4.47
N LYS A 256 49.23 49.22 4.02
CA LYS A 256 49.64 48.01 3.29
C LYS A 256 49.42 46.77 4.16
N GLN A 257 49.81 46.81 5.42
CA GLN A 257 49.59 45.72 6.36
C GLN A 257 48.10 45.42 6.58
N LYS A 258 47.26 46.45 6.78
CA LYS A 258 45.80 46.29 6.92
C LYS A 258 45.17 45.67 5.67
N THR A 259 45.53 46.16 4.48
CA THR A 259 45.00 45.63 3.22
C THR A 259 45.46 44.21 2.94
N ALA A 260 46.72 43.87 3.19
CA ALA A 260 47.26 42.53 2.95
C ALA A 260 46.65 41.47 3.86
N HIS A 261 46.47 41.79 5.14
CA HIS A 261 45.82 40.89 6.10
C HIS A 261 44.34 40.69 5.77
N ALA A 262 43.63 41.77 5.45
CA ALA A 262 42.22 41.70 5.09
C ALA A 262 41.99 41.01 3.73
N SER A 263 42.89 41.14 2.75
CA SER A 263 42.75 40.48 1.44
C SER A 263 42.94 38.97 1.51
N THR A 264 43.93 38.49 2.28
CA THR A 264 44.15 37.05 2.48
C THR A 264 42.99 36.44 3.28
N SER A 265 42.55 37.11 4.33
CA SER A 265 41.40 36.67 5.14
C SER A 265 40.10 36.68 4.33
N ARG A 266 39.91 37.64 3.42
CA ARG A 266 38.76 37.69 2.50
C ARG A 266 38.75 36.52 1.54
N LEU A 267 39.87 36.21 0.88
CA LEU A 267 39.92 35.10 -0.08
C LEU A 267 39.54 33.77 0.57
N ALA A 268 40.02 33.54 1.80
CA ALA A 268 39.64 32.37 2.59
C ALA A 268 38.14 32.36 2.95
N ALA A 269 37.59 33.51 3.33
CA ALA A 269 36.16 33.65 3.66
C ALA A 269 35.24 33.50 2.44
N ASP A 270 35.61 34.09 1.30
CA ASP A 270 34.89 33.98 0.02
C ASP A 270 34.88 32.51 -0.47
N ALA A 271 36.01 31.80 -0.39
CA ALA A 271 36.07 30.36 -0.73
C ALA A 271 35.17 29.51 0.17
N ARG A 272 35.15 29.75 1.49
CA ARG A 272 34.25 29.05 2.43
C ARG A 272 32.79 29.37 2.15
N ARG A 273 32.47 30.63 1.83
CA ARG A 273 31.12 31.08 1.50
C ARG A 273 30.62 30.40 0.23
N ASP A 274 31.44 30.35 -0.82
CA ASP A 274 31.04 29.79 -2.10
C ASP A 274 30.84 28.27 -1.99
N ALA A 275 31.69 27.58 -1.22
CA ALA A 275 31.48 26.18 -0.86
C ALA A 275 30.15 25.97 -0.09
N ALA A 276 29.88 26.78 0.93
CA ALA A 276 28.63 26.71 1.69
C ALA A 276 27.39 27.00 0.83
N LEU A 277 27.47 27.98 -0.09
CA LEU A 277 26.39 28.30 -1.02
C LEU A 277 26.13 27.16 -2.01
N GLN A 278 27.18 26.50 -2.51
CA GLN A 278 27.03 25.31 -3.35
C GLN A 278 26.38 24.16 -2.58
N THR A 279 26.82 23.87 -1.35
CA THR A 279 26.18 22.86 -0.49
C THR A 279 24.71 23.18 -0.22
N ALA A 280 24.39 24.44 0.10
CA ALA A 280 23.00 24.86 0.35
C ALA A 280 22.13 24.78 -0.91
N ARG A 281 22.66 25.12 -2.10
CA ARG A 281 21.95 24.95 -3.38
C ARG A 281 21.68 23.48 -3.68
N ALA A 282 22.68 22.61 -3.50
CA ALA A 282 22.51 21.17 -3.68
C ALA A 282 21.46 20.59 -2.71
N ALA A 283 21.50 21.00 -1.43
CA ALA A 283 20.51 20.60 -0.43
C ALA A 283 19.09 21.06 -0.80
N ARG A 284 18.92 22.32 -1.25
CA ARG A 284 17.62 22.83 -1.71
C ARG A 284 17.10 22.08 -2.94
N ALA A 285 17.96 21.77 -3.91
CA ALA A 285 17.58 20.98 -5.08
C ALA A 285 17.14 19.56 -4.67
N ALA A 286 17.86 18.93 -3.73
CA ALA A 286 17.49 17.62 -3.19
C ALA A 286 16.14 17.64 -2.44
N VAL A 287 15.87 18.68 -1.65
CA VAL A 287 14.58 18.88 -0.97
C VAL A 287 13.44 19.07 -1.97
N ALA A 288 13.64 19.91 -2.99
CA ALA A 288 12.65 20.13 -4.05
C ALA A 288 12.36 18.82 -4.82
N ALA A 289 13.40 18.05 -5.16
CA ALA A 289 13.24 16.74 -5.79
C ALA A 289 12.47 15.74 -4.91
N ALA A 290 12.73 15.74 -3.59
CA ALA A 290 12.00 14.92 -2.63
C ALA A 290 10.53 15.32 -2.51
N ALA A 291 10.22 16.63 -2.47
CA ALA A 291 8.85 17.14 -2.46
C ALA A 291 8.08 16.73 -3.73
N SER A 292 8.72 16.83 -4.90
CA SER A 292 8.15 16.39 -6.18
C SER A 292 7.91 14.87 -6.24
N ARG A 293 8.77 14.07 -5.60
CA ARG A 293 8.53 12.61 -5.45
C ARG A 293 7.34 12.33 -4.53
N ARG A 294 7.26 13.02 -3.40
CA ARG A 294 6.13 12.90 -2.45
C ARG A 294 4.80 13.27 -3.10
N SER A 295 4.73 14.40 -3.81
CA SER A 295 3.51 14.82 -4.52
C SER A 295 3.09 13.83 -5.61
N ARG A 296 4.04 13.17 -6.30
CA ARG A 296 3.73 12.09 -7.25
C ARG A 296 3.18 10.86 -6.54
N ALA A 297 3.77 10.46 -5.41
CA ALA A 297 3.30 9.34 -4.62
C ALA A 297 1.89 9.59 -4.04
N GLU A 298 1.62 10.80 -3.54
CA GLU A 298 0.29 11.20 -3.03
C GLU A 298 -0.78 11.17 -4.14
N ARG A 299 -0.45 11.64 -5.35
CA ARG A 299 -1.35 11.53 -6.51
C ARG A 299 -1.63 10.10 -6.90
N SER A 300 -0.60 9.25 -6.97
CA SER A 300 -0.76 7.83 -7.26
C SER A 300 -1.60 7.12 -6.19
N ALA A 301 -1.39 7.44 -4.91
CA ALA A 301 -2.20 6.90 -3.82
C ALA A 301 -3.68 7.34 -3.91
N ALA A 302 -3.94 8.60 -4.27
CA ALA A 302 -5.30 9.09 -4.49
C ALA A 302 -5.99 8.37 -5.66
N GLU A 303 -5.26 8.16 -6.77
CA GLU A 303 -5.76 7.40 -7.93
C GLU A 303 -6.12 5.96 -7.57
N LEU A 304 -5.28 5.27 -6.79
CA LEU A 304 -5.56 3.92 -6.30
C LEU A 304 -6.79 3.87 -5.37
N VAL A 305 -7.00 4.90 -4.55
CA VAL A 305 -8.20 5.00 -3.70
C VAL A 305 -9.47 5.17 -4.54
N ASP A 306 -9.41 5.94 -5.62
CA ASP A 306 -10.54 6.11 -6.53
C ASP A 306 -10.81 4.84 -7.36
N GLN A 307 -9.76 4.17 -7.85
CA GLN A 307 -9.88 2.85 -8.48
C GLN A 307 -10.54 1.83 -7.53
N LYS A 308 -10.12 1.80 -6.26
CA LYS A 308 -10.75 0.97 -5.23
C LYS A 308 -12.24 1.29 -5.06
N ARG A 309 -12.63 2.56 -5.06
CA ARG A 309 -14.05 2.97 -4.95
C ARG A 309 -14.88 2.50 -6.14
N VAL A 310 -14.35 2.59 -7.36
CA VAL A 310 -15.00 2.09 -8.57
C VAL A 310 -15.22 0.58 -8.48
N LEU A 311 -14.17 -0.18 -8.14
CA LEU A 311 -14.26 -1.62 -7.98
C LEU A 311 -15.27 -2.03 -6.90
N VAL A 312 -15.30 -1.32 -5.76
CA VAL A 312 -16.29 -1.58 -4.69
C VAL A 312 -17.72 -1.33 -5.20
N ARG A 313 -17.94 -0.28 -6.02
CA ARG A 313 -19.25 0.00 -6.62
C ARG A 313 -19.65 -1.10 -7.61
N GLU A 314 -18.75 -1.50 -8.51
CA GLU A 314 -19.01 -2.58 -9.47
C GLU A 314 -19.33 -3.91 -8.78
N VAL A 315 -18.59 -4.26 -7.73
CA VAL A 315 -18.88 -5.45 -6.92
C VAL A 315 -20.26 -5.35 -6.28
N ARG A 316 -20.65 -4.19 -5.78
CA ARG A 316 -21.98 -3.95 -5.20
C ARG A 316 -23.09 -4.07 -6.25
N GLU A 317 -22.91 -3.50 -7.43
CA GLU A 317 -23.87 -3.60 -8.54
C GLU A 317 -24.00 -5.04 -9.04
N ARG A 318 -22.89 -5.77 -9.19
CA ARG A 318 -22.91 -7.18 -9.56
C ARG A 318 -23.65 -8.03 -8.53
N ARG A 319 -23.47 -7.75 -7.24
CA ARG A 319 -24.25 -8.40 -6.16
C ARG A 319 -25.74 -8.08 -6.25
N ALA A 320 -26.11 -6.83 -6.48
CA ALA A 320 -27.51 -6.43 -6.64
C ALA A 320 -28.18 -7.12 -7.85
N ARG A 321 -27.50 -7.13 -9.02
CA ARG A 321 -28.00 -7.84 -10.22
C ARG A 321 -28.15 -9.34 -9.98
N LEU A 322 -27.22 -9.95 -9.25
CA LEU A 322 -27.31 -11.35 -8.87
C LEU A 322 -28.54 -11.61 -7.98
N ASP A 323 -28.80 -10.74 -7.02
CA ASP A 323 -29.96 -10.84 -6.13
C ASP A 323 -31.29 -10.62 -6.86
N ASP A 324 -31.35 -9.70 -7.83
CA ASP A 324 -32.53 -9.50 -8.69
C ASP A 324 -32.78 -10.71 -9.59
N ALA A 325 -31.73 -11.25 -10.22
CA ALA A 325 -31.83 -12.46 -11.03
C ALA A 325 -32.35 -13.65 -10.19
N ARG A 326 -31.90 -13.77 -8.93
CA ARG A 326 -32.43 -14.76 -7.98
C ARG A 326 -33.91 -14.56 -7.69
N ARG A 327 -34.38 -13.32 -7.49
CA ARG A 327 -35.81 -13.03 -7.29
C ARG A 327 -36.65 -13.42 -8.51
N VAL A 328 -36.18 -13.11 -9.72
CA VAL A 328 -36.87 -13.50 -10.96
C VAL A 328 -36.92 -15.02 -11.10
N SER A 329 -35.80 -15.72 -10.85
CA SER A 329 -35.75 -17.19 -10.89
C SER A 329 -36.76 -17.81 -9.92
N SER A 330 -36.79 -17.37 -8.66
CA SER A 330 -37.75 -17.87 -7.67
C SER A 330 -39.20 -17.58 -8.03
N SER A 331 -39.50 -16.43 -8.65
CA SER A 331 -40.87 -16.12 -9.12
C SER A 331 -41.29 -17.03 -10.29
N LEU A 332 -40.38 -17.36 -11.20
CA LEU A 332 -40.65 -18.28 -12.31
C LEU A 332 -40.87 -19.71 -11.83
N GLU A 333 -40.07 -20.18 -10.88
CA GLU A 333 -40.26 -21.49 -10.21
C GLU A 333 -41.65 -21.56 -9.56
N HIS A 334 -42.05 -20.52 -8.81
CA HIS A 334 -43.36 -20.48 -8.17
C HIS A 334 -44.52 -20.42 -9.17
N ALA A 335 -44.33 -19.78 -10.33
CA ALA A 335 -45.32 -19.75 -11.40
C ALA A 335 -45.46 -21.10 -12.11
N ALA A 336 -44.37 -21.88 -12.20
CA ALA A 336 -44.39 -23.23 -12.79
C ALA A 336 -45.11 -24.25 -11.90
N ASP A 337 -45.09 -24.07 -10.58
CA ASP A 337 -45.78 -24.92 -9.60
C ASP A 337 -47.30 -24.65 -9.49
N LEU A 338 -47.81 -23.58 -10.12
CA LEU A 338 -49.26 -23.32 -10.15
C LEU A 338 -49.96 -24.43 -10.98
N PRO A 339 -50.97 -25.13 -10.41
CA PRO A 339 -51.62 -26.26 -11.07
C PRO A 339 -52.21 -25.83 -12.42
N ALA A 340 -52.04 -26.68 -13.43
CA ALA A 340 -52.45 -26.49 -14.84
C ALA A 340 -53.95 -26.20 -15.09
N ALA A 341 -54.75 -26.00 -14.04
CA ALA A 341 -56.17 -25.64 -14.12
C ALA A 341 -56.43 -24.20 -14.61
N VAL A 342 -55.40 -23.37 -14.85
CA VAL A 342 -55.51 -22.02 -15.45
C VAL A 342 -55.03 -21.99 -16.92
N ALA A 343 -54.85 -23.15 -17.55
CA ALA A 343 -54.20 -23.34 -18.88
C ALA A 343 -54.97 -22.81 -20.12
N GLY A 344 -55.72 -21.71 -20.00
CA GLY A 344 -56.28 -21.00 -21.15
C GLY A 344 -55.44 -19.80 -21.61
N LEU A 345 -54.44 -19.36 -20.85
CA LEU A 345 -53.65 -18.17 -21.16
C LEU A 345 -52.28 -18.56 -21.71
N SER A 346 -51.98 -18.07 -22.92
CA SER A 346 -50.70 -18.25 -23.59
C SER A 346 -49.55 -17.75 -22.70
N VAL A 347 -48.40 -18.43 -22.74
CA VAL A 347 -47.16 -18.00 -22.07
C VAL A 347 -46.80 -16.55 -22.42
N ASP A 348 -47.13 -16.11 -23.65
CA ASP A 348 -46.90 -14.73 -24.09
C ASP A 348 -47.75 -13.70 -23.32
N ASP A 349 -48.99 -14.02 -22.93
CA ASP A 349 -49.87 -13.12 -22.16
C ASP A 349 -49.39 -12.96 -20.71
N ALA A 350 -48.82 -14.02 -20.13
CA ALA A 350 -48.26 -13.97 -18.78
C ALA A 350 -46.99 -13.10 -18.72
N VAL A 351 -46.13 -13.21 -19.74
CA VAL A 351 -44.91 -12.38 -19.87
C VAL A 351 -45.25 -10.91 -20.11
N GLU A 352 -46.29 -10.62 -20.90
CA GLU A 352 -46.76 -9.24 -21.15
C GLU A 352 -47.33 -8.59 -19.87
N ARG A 353 -48.09 -9.33 -19.05
CA ARG A 353 -48.60 -8.83 -17.76
C ARG A 353 -47.49 -8.57 -16.74
N LEU A 354 -46.47 -9.43 -16.67
CA LEU A 354 -45.30 -9.21 -15.82
C LEU A 354 -44.48 -7.98 -16.25
N ARG A 355 -44.39 -7.69 -17.55
CA ARG A 355 -43.76 -6.45 -18.06
C ARG A 355 -44.58 -5.19 -17.72
N ARG A 356 -45.92 -5.24 -17.80
CA ARG A 356 -46.79 -4.09 -17.50
C ARG A 356 -46.94 -3.80 -16.00
N GLY A 357 -46.76 -4.80 -15.12
CA GLY A 357 -46.87 -4.65 -13.67
C GLY A 357 -45.68 -3.99 -12.96
N SER A 358 -44.55 -3.81 -13.63
CA SER A 358 -43.32 -3.25 -13.05
C SER A 358 -43.10 -1.75 -13.33
N ALA A 359 -44.13 -1.00 -13.74
CA ALA A 359 -44.01 0.45 -13.83
C ALA A 359 -43.89 1.06 -12.41
N PRO A 360 -42.81 1.79 -12.10
CA PRO A 360 -42.70 2.45 -10.81
C PRO A 360 -43.77 3.54 -10.70
N MET A 361 -44.62 3.47 -9.67
CA MET A 361 -45.42 4.60 -9.23
C MET A 361 -44.46 5.73 -8.85
N VAL A 362 -44.34 6.73 -9.73
CA VAL A 362 -43.66 7.99 -9.43
C VAL A 362 -44.55 8.76 -8.46
N GLY A 363 -44.07 8.91 -7.23
CA GLY A 363 -44.60 9.80 -6.20
C GLY A 363 -43.48 10.65 -5.66
#